data_AF-A0A7J7HBW1-F1
#
_entry.id   AF-A0A7J7HBW1-F1
#
_cell.length_a   1.000
_cell.length_b   1.000
_cell.length_c   1.000
_cell.angle_alpha   90.00
_cell.angle_beta   90.00
_cell.angle_gamma   90.00
#
_symmetry.space_group_name_H-M   'P 1'
#
loop_
_entity.id
_entity.type
_entity.pdbx_description
1 polymer ?
#
loop_
_entity_poly.entity_id
_entity_poly.type
_entity_poly.pdbx_seq_one_letter_code
_entity_poly.pdbx_strand_id
1 'polypeptide(L)'
;MRKSKYCICASGYEVASPRMVEALYMGCVPVLMKDHYVAPFSDVLNWKSFSVEVSVKDIPNLKTILMGISQRQRGLQVRRHFEVNLPLKMFDVFHMILHLIWLRRLNVRVRDFEES
;
A
#
# COMPACT_ATOMS: atom_id res chain seq x y z
N MET A 1 -3.68 -1.53 23.48
CA MET A 1 -4.41 -0.89 22.36
C MET A 1 -3.46 -0.03 21.56
N ARG A 2 -3.40 -0.19 20.23
CA ARG A 2 -2.62 0.68 19.34
C ARG A 2 -3.34 2.04 19.25
N LYS A 3 -2.70 3.13 19.70
CA LYS A 3 -3.28 4.48 19.80
C LYS A 3 -2.84 5.43 18.67
N SER A 4 -1.89 5.01 17.83
CA SER A 4 -1.34 5.90 16.79
C SER A 4 -2.30 6.03 15.61
N LYS A 5 -2.60 7.27 15.21
CA LYS A 5 -3.39 7.60 14.01
C LYS A 5 -2.62 7.32 12.72
N TYR A 6 -1.30 7.55 12.75
CA TYR A 6 -0.42 7.48 11.59
C TYR A 6 0.64 6.38 11.79
N CYS A 7 1.01 5.69 10.71
CA CYS A 7 2.17 4.80 10.68
C CYS A 7 3.17 5.30 9.66
N ILE A 8 4.41 5.49 10.11
CA ILE A 8 5.49 5.98 9.28
C ILE A 8 6.03 4.83 8.40
N CYS A 9 5.92 5.00 7.09
CA CYS A 9 6.38 4.07 6.06
C CYS A 9 7.54 4.73 5.29
N ALA A 10 8.71 4.84 5.94
CA ALA A 10 9.91 5.31 5.25
C ALA A 10 10.40 4.30 4.20
N SER A 11 11.20 4.73 3.23
CA SER A 11 12.00 3.79 2.44
C SER A 11 12.98 3.05 3.37
N GLY A 12 13.27 1.79 3.07
CA GLY A 12 14.26 1.00 3.81
C GLY A 12 15.52 0.84 2.99
N TYR A 13 16.46 0.03 3.49
CA TYR A 13 17.58 -0.46 2.68
C TYR A 13 17.09 -1.34 1.51
N GLU A 14 16.01 -2.08 1.72
CA GLU A 14 15.38 -2.91 0.71
C GLU A 14 14.47 -2.10 -0.23
N VAL A 15 14.44 -2.52 -1.50
CA VAL A 15 13.65 -1.90 -2.58
C VAL A 15 12.16 -1.87 -2.24
N ALA A 16 11.64 -2.88 -1.54
CA ALA A 16 10.26 -2.93 -1.09
C ALA A 16 10.22 -3.22 0.42
N SER A 17 9.51 -2.37 1.17
CA SER A 17 9.31 -2.58 2.60
C SER A 17 7.87 -2.99 2.90
N PRO A 18 7.64 -3.97 3.81
CA PRO A 18 6.30 -4.39 4.18
C PRO A 18 5.53 -3.31 4.95
N ARG A 19 6.20 -2.26 5.44
CA ARG A 19 5.66 -1.19 6.29
C ARG A 19 4.35 -0.57 5.79
N MET A 20 4.15 -0.44 4.48
CA MET A 20 2.89 0.07 3.93
C MET A 20 1.73 -0.90 4.15
N VAL A 21 1.96 -2.18 3.86
CA VAL A 21 0.95 -3.23 4.02
C VAL A 21 0.70 -3.47 5.51
N GLU A 22 1.75 -3.53 6.32
CA GLU A 22 1.65 -3.63 7.78
C GLU A 22 0.82 -2.47 8.36
N ALA A 23 1.06 -1.23 7.93
CA ALA A 23 0.29 -0.08 8.38
C ALA A 23 -1.22 -0.24 8.09
N LEU A 24 -1.57 -0.69 6.87
CA LEU A 24 -2.95 -0.99 6.52
C LEU A 24 -3.55 -2.09 7.40
N TYR A 25 -2.78 -3.16 7.67
CA TYR A 25 -3.17 -4.23 8.60
C TYR A 25 -3.37 -3.72 10.03
N MET A 26 -2.53 -2.80 10.50
CA MET A 26 -2.64 -2.17 11.82
C MET A 26 -3.80 -1.18 11.91
N GLY A 27 -4.42 -0.80 10.78
CA GLY A 27 -5.53 0.14 10.71
C GLY A 27 -5.15 1.60 10.90
N CYS A 28 -3.87 1.93 10.77
CA CYS A 28 -3.37 3.30 10.79
C CYS A 28 -3.31 3.89 9.38
N VAL A 29 -3.28 5.21 9.28
CA VAL A 29 -3.06 5.91 8.01
C VAL A 29 -1.57 5.82 7.66
N PRO A 30 -1.19 5.17 6.54
CA PRO A 30 0.20 5.08 6.13
C PRO A 30 0.74 6.45 5.71
N VAL A 31 1.94 6.79 6.20
CA VAL A 31 2.68 8.01 5.85
C VAL A 31 3.90 7.61 5.04
N LEU A 32 3.81 7.78 3.72
CA LEU A 32 4.82 7.38 2.76
C LEU A 32 5.90 8.44 2.67
N MET A 33 7.12 8.14 3.11
CA MET A 33 8.28 9.03 2.97
C MET A 33 9.17 8.52 1.84
N LYS A 34 8.96 9.04 0.63
CA LYS A 34 9.64 8.56 -0.58
C LYS A 34 9.64 9.65 -1.65
N ASP A 35 10.74 9.75 -2.40
CA ASP A 35 10.80 10.66 -3.55
C ASP A 35 10.46 9.94 -4.88
N HIS A 36 10.62 8.61 -4.97
CA HIS A 36 10.45 7.87 -6.25
C HIS A 36 9.92 6.44 -6.11
N TYR A 37 9.04 6.15 -5.15
CA TYR A 37 8.51 4.80 -4.99
C TYR A 37 7.04 4.73 -5.40
N VAL A 38 6.70 3.80 -6.29
CA VAL A 38 5.33 3.58 -6.77
C VAL A 38 4.62 2.62 -5.84
N ALA A 39 3.49 3.04 -5.27
CA ALA A 39 2.77 2.20 -4.33
C ALA A 39 2.06 1.03 -5.05
N PRO A 40 1.91 -0.14 -4.40
CA PRO A 40 1.22 -1.28 -5.01
C PRO A 40 -0.22 -0.93 -5.42
N PHE A 41 -0.68 -1.51 -6.52
CA PHE A 41 -2.02 -1.29 -7.08
C PHE A 41 -2.35 0.18 -7.38
N SER A 42 -1.35 1.05 -7.59
CA SER A 42 -1.57 2.47 -7.91
C SER A 42 -2.35 2.73 -9.19
N ASP A 43 -2.39 1.78 -10.12
CA ASP A 43 -3.24 1.85 -11.32
C ASP A 43 -4.75 1.74 -11.01
N VAL A 44 -5.10 1.21 -9.83
CA VAL A 44 -6.48 0.89 -9.42
C VAL A 44 -6.89 1.67 -8.17
N LEU A 45 -5.98 1.82 -7.20
CA LEU A 45 -6.22 2.46 -5.91
C LEU A 45 -5.68 3.90 -5.89
N ASN A 46 -6.53 4.84 -5.53
CA ASN A 46 -6.12 6.22 -5.30
C ASN A 46 -5.49 6.38 -3.90
N TRP A 47 -4.17 6.17 -3.81
CA TRP A 47 -3.40 6.29 -2.57
C TRP A 47 -3.55 7.64 -1.86
N LYS A 48 -3.78 8.74 -2.58
CA LYS A 48 -3.96 10.08 -1.99
C LYS A 48 -5.23 10.19 -1.11
N SER A 49 -6.17 9.26 -1.29
CA SER A 49 -7.44 9.25 -0.54
C SER A 49 -7.37 8.55 0.83
N PHE A 50 -6.31 7.77 1.07
CA PHE A 50 -6.18 6.97 2.30
C PHE A 50 -4.76 6.93 2.89
N SER A 51 -3.80 7.64 2.29
CA SER A 51 -2.42 7.75 2.75
C SER A 51 -1.96 9.21 2.76
N VAL A 52 -0.85 9.48 3.44
CA VAL A 52 -0.16 10.77 3.40
C VAL A 52 1.17 10.55 2.70
N GLU A 53 1.45 11.31 1.64
CA GLU A 53 2.74 11.30 0.97
C GLU A 53 3.57 12.50 1.44
N VAL A 54 4.82 12.26 1.84
CA VAL A 54 5.75 13.28 2.33
C VAL A 54 7.07 13.11 1.58
N SER A 55 7.58 14.18 0.98
CA SER A 55 8.90 14.15 0.36
C SER A 55 9.97 14.01 1.45
N VAL A 56 11.12 13.42 1.10
CA VAL A 56 12.25 13.28 2.04
C VAL A 56 12.72 14.64 2.56
N LYS A 57 12.61 15.69 1.74
CA LYS A 57 12.97 17.07 2.10
C LYS A 57 12.08 17.67 3.20
N ASP A 58 10.85 17.19 3.32
CA ASP A 58 9.84 17.70 4.25
C ASP A 58 9.80 16.93 5.58
N ILE A 59 10.64 15.91 5.75
CA ILE A 59 10.75 15.14 7.00
C ILE A 59 10.96 16.03 8.24
N PRO A 60 11.77 17.11 8.21
CA PRO A 60 11.90 18.02 9.36
C PRO A 60 10.57 18.67 9.78
N ASN A 61 9.64 18.84 8.84
CA ASN A 61 8.33 19.45 9.06
C ASN A 61 7.21 18.41 9.29
N LEU A 62 7.55 17.13 9.39
CA LEU A 62 6.59 16.01 9.43
C LEU A 62 5.51 16.19 10.50
N LYS A 63 5.90 16.59 11.71
CA LYS A 63 4.95 16.81 12.82
C LYS A 63 3.89 17.84 12.44
N THR A 64 4.31 18.98 11.90
CA THR A 64 3.44 20.07 11.48
C THR A 64 2.48 19.62 10.38
N ILE A 65 3.00 18.89 9.38
CA ILE A 65 2.20 18.33 8.28
C ILE A 65 1.12 17.39 8.82
N LEU A 66 1.50 16.41 9.65
CA LEU A 66 0.57 15.41 10.18
C LEU A 66 -0.48 15.99 11.13
N MET A 67 -0.12 17.02 11.90
CA MET A 67 -1.04 17.75 12.77
C MET A 67 -2.02 18.64 11.99
N GLY A 68 -1.64 19.15 10.82
CA GLY A 68 -2.51 19.95 9.95
C GLY A 68 -3.60 19.16 9.21
N ILE A 69 -3.50 17.83 9.18
CA ILE A 69 -4.44 16.97 8.42
C ILE A 69 -5.67 16.62 9.27
N SER A 70 -6.84 17.07 8.80
CA SER A 70 -8.14 16.73 9.40
C SER A 70 -8.45 15.24 9.26
N GLN A 71 -9.31 14.71 10.15
CA GLN A 71 -9.46 13.28 10.47
C GLN A 71 -10.10 12.38 9.38
N ARG A 72 -10.08 12.77 8.10
CA ARG A 72 -10.91 12.15 7.04
C ARG A 72 -10.28 10.97 6.28
N GLN A 73 -9.03 10.60 6.56
CA GLN A 73 -8.32 9.54 5.82
C GLN A 73 -8.84 8.13 6.23
N ARG A 74 -9.56 7.46 5.33
CA ARG A 74 -10.21 6.14 5.55
C ARG A 74 -9.29 4.97 5.20
N GLY A 75 -8.12 4.87 5.85
CA GLY A 75 -7.14 3.78 5.63
C GLY A 75 -7.72 2.36 5.77
N LEU A 76 -8.72 2.19 6.64
CA LEU A 76 -9.25 0.88 7.01
C LEU A 76 -10.03 0.18 5.88
N GLN A 77 -10.69 0.92 4.99
CA GLN A 77 -11.49 0.31 3.92
C GLN A 77 -10.62 -0.38 2.86
N VAL A 78 -9.38 0.07 2.70
CA VAL A 78 -8.49 -0.42 1.66
C VAL A 78 -7.77 -1.70 2.06
N ARG A 79 -7.69 -1.98 3.37
CA ARG A 79 -7.00 -3.14 3.94
C ARG A 79 -7.36 -4.46 3.25
N ARG A 80 -8.64 -4.68 2.94
CA ARG A 80 -9.12 -5.92 2.28
C ARG A 80 -8.38 -6.26 0.98
N HIS A 81 -7.94 -5.24 0.24
CA HIS A 81 -7.24 -5.39 -1.05
C HIS A 81 -5.81 -5.90 -0.91
N PHE A 82 -5.30 -5.97 0.31
CA PHE A 82 -3.95 -6.45 0.64
C PHE A 82 -3.98 -7.74 1.47
N GLU A 83 -5.17 -8.30 1.73
CA GLU A 83 -5.33 -9.53 2.51
C GLU A 83 -5.34 -10.76 1.62
N VAL A 84 -4.55 -11.77 1.98
CA VAL A 84 -4.66 -13.12 1.44
C VAL A 84 -5.79 -13.84 2.18
N ASN A 85 -6.82 -14.28 1.46
CA ASN A 85 -7.95 -15.01 2.02
C ASN A 85 -8.01 -16.44 1.46
N LEU A 86 -8.36 -17.40 2.31
CA LEU A 86 -8.70 -18.77 1.95
C LEU A 86 -10.04 -19.12 2.64
N PRO A 87 -11.15 -19.30 1.91
CA PRO A 87 -11.29 -19.18 0.45
C PRO A 87 -11.10 -17.74 -0.06
N LEU A 88 -10.76 -17.61 -1.35
CA LEU A 88 -10.57 -16.31 -2.01
C LEU A 88 -11.85 -15.46 -1.89
N LYS A 89 -11.69 -14.15 -1.65
CA LYS A 89 -12.80 -13.21 -1.50
C LYS A 89 -12.75 -12.13 -2.58
N MET A 90 -13.91 -11.66 -3.00
CA MET A 90 -14.01 -10.56 -3.95
C MET A 90 -13.18 -9.35 -3.50
N PHE A 91 -12.35 -8.87 -4.42
CA PHE A 91 -11.43 -7.74 -4.23
C PHE A 91 -10.29 -7.96 -3.21
N ASP A 92 -9.98 -9.21 -2.86
CA ASP A 92 -8.77 -9.52 -2.09
C ASP A 92 -7.49 -9.31 -2.91
N VAL A 93 -6.32 -9.52 -2.29
CA VAL A 93 -5.03 -9.28 -2.95
C VAL A 93 -4.85 -10.12 -4.22
N PHE A 94 -5.39 -11.34 -4.24
CA PHE A 94 -5.30 -12.22 -5.39
C PHE A 94 -6.12 -11.67 -6.57
N HIS A 95 -7.36 -11.27 -6.33
CA HIS A 95 -8.19 -10.63 -7.35
C HIS A 95 -7.59 -9.30 -7.84
N MET A 96 -7.00 -8.51 -6.94
CA MET A 96 -6.31 -7.27 -7.31
C MET A 96 -5.12 -7.53 -8.25
N ILE A 97 -4.33 -8.58 -8.00
CA ILE A 97 -3.22 -9.00 -8.87
C ILE A 97 -3.75 -9.42 -10.25
N LEU A 98 -4.78 -10.29 -10.30
CA LEU A 98 -5.37 -10.72 -11.57
C LEU A 98 -5.93 -9.54 -12.37
N HIS A 99 -6.57 -8.59 -11.69
CA HIS A 99 -7.09 -7.39 -12.32
C HIS A 99 -5.96 -6.52 -12.91
N LEU A 100 -4.83 -6.37 -12.21
CA LEU A 100 -3.66 -5.66 -12.73
C LEU A 100 -3.06 -6.35 -13.96
N ILE A 101 -2.92 -7.68 -13.93
CA ILE A 101 -2.40 -8.46 -15.06
C ILE A 101 -3.27 -8.24 -16.29
N TRP A 102 -4.60 -8.29 -16.10
CA TRP A 102 -5.57 -8.03 -17.16
C TRP A 102 -5.47 -6.58 -17.69
N LEU A 103 -5.44 -5.57 -16.81
CA LEU A 103 -5.32 -4.16 -17.20
C LEU A 103 -4.04 -3.88 -18.00
N ARG A 104 -2.92 -4.46 -17.58
CA ARG A 104 -1.62 -4.28 -18.23
C ARG A 104 -1.45 -5.14 -19.49
N ARG A 105 -2.43 -5.97 -19.83
CA ARG A 105 -2.39 -6.94 -20.94
C ARG A 105 -1.08 -7.73 -20.97
N LEU A 106 -0.59 -8.11 -19.78
CA LEU A 106 0.67 -8.85 -19.68
C LEU A 106 0.47 -10.22 -20.33
N ASN A 107 1.11 -10.40 -21.48
CA ASN A 107 1.03 -11.64 -22.23
C ASN A 107 2.07 -12.62 -21.66
N VAL A 108 1.78 -13.15 -20.47
CA VAL A 108 2.68 -14.05 -19.74
C VAL A 108 2.58 -15.44 -20.34
N ARG A 109 3.67 -15.92 -20.95
CA ARG A 109 3.81 -17.34 -21.30
C ARG A 109 4.25 -18.09 -20.05
N VAL A 110 3.32 -18.79 -19.41
CA VAL A 110 3.65 -19.74 -18.34
C VAL A 110 4.31 -20.93 -19.01
N ARG A 111 5.61 -21.14 -18.76
CA ARG A 111 6.27 -22.39 -19.12
C ARG A 111 5.95 -23.36 -18.00
N ASP A 112 5.30 -24.46 -18.32
CA ASP A 112 5.15 -25.56 -17.39
C ASP A 112 6.55 -26.07 -17.05
N PHE A 113 6.85 -26.20 -15.75
CA PHE A 113 8.03 -26.93 -15.32
C PHE A 113 7.72 -28.41 -15.57
N GLU A 114 8.28 -28.98 -16.64
CA GLU A 114 8.34 -30.43 -16.78
C GLU A 114 9.15 -30.97 -15.59
N GLU A 115 8.48 -31.65 -14.67
CA GLU A 115 9.12 -32.45 -13.63
C GLU A 115 10.03 -33.48 -14.33
N SER A 116 11.34 -33.32 -14.13
CA SER A 116 12.36 -34.31 -14.49
C SER A 116 12.61 -35.27 -13.33
#